data_AF-A0A1C6PCX0-F1
#
_entry.id   AF-A0A1C6PCX0-F1
#
_cell.length_a   1.000
_cell.length_b   1.000
_cell.length_c   1.000
_cell.angle_alpha   90.00
_cell.angle_beta   90.00
_cell.angle_gamma   90.00
#
_symmetry.space_group_name_H-M   'P 1'
#
loop_
_entity.id
_entity.type
_entity.pdbx_description
1 polymer ?
#
loop_
_entity_poly.entity_id
_entity_poly.type
_entity_poly.pdbx_seq_one_letter_code
_entity_poly.pdbx_strand_id
1 'polypeptide(L)'
;MTTVILATSHNPWAPLPTTVGWDELGDGSLFHAQKKAGKDPEDVWKDPRQLRTEYRRSVEYSIRSLTDYVAEYGDEDTVLVFLGDHQPVPAVVGNHVSRDVPISVVAHDPKVMDRVSGWGWEEGLKPGKKAPVWRMDSFRDRFLTTFGP
;
A
#
# COMPACT_ATOMS: atom_id res chain seq x y z
N MET A 1 12.95 12.68 6.93
CA MET A 1 11.64 12.14 6.51
C MET A 1 11.57 12.20 5.00
N THR A 2 11.25 11.08 4.35
CA THR A 2 11.02 10.98 2.91
C THR A 2 9.58 10.56 2.67
N THR A 3 8.98 11.04 1.60
CA THR A 3 7.67 10.59 1.10
C THR A 3 7.86 9.94 -0.25
N VAL A 4 7.41 8.70 -0.38
CA VAL A 4 7.42 7.94 -1.64
C VAL A 4 5.98 7.68 -2.05
N ILE A 5 5.62 8.06 -3.28
CA ILE A 5 4.30 7.77 -3.86
C ILE A 5 4.44 6.55 -4.75
N LEU A 6 3.71 5.48 -4.43
CA LEU A 6 3.66 4.28 -5.27
C LEU A 6 2.60 4.45 -6.36
N ALA A 7 2.94 4.04 -7.59
CA ALA A 7 2.08 4.22 -8.76
C ALA A 7 1.44 2.92 -9.28
N THR A 8 1.94 1.74 -8.89
CA THR A 8 1.50 0.46 -9.49
C THR A 8 0.03 0.17 -9.27
N SER A 9 -0.56 0.61 -8.15
CA SER A 9 -1.98 0.45 -7.85
C SER A 9 -2.88 1.53 -8.47
N HIS A 10 -2.37 2.32 -9.41
CA HIS A 10 -3.17 3.28 -10.18
C HIS A 10 -3.92 2.59 -11.34
N ASN A 11 -5.08 3.16 -11.70
CA ASN A 11 -5.82 2.82 -12.93
C ASN A 11 -4.85 2.84 -14.14
N PRO A 12 -4.86 1.83 -15.03
CA PRO A 12 -5.93 0.84 -15.24
C PRO A 12 -5.69 -0.55 -14.67
N TRP A 13 -4.73 -0.70 -13.76
CA TRP A 13 -4.38 -1.99 -13.12
C TRP A 13 -3.95 -3.08 -14.09
N ALA A 14 -3.60 -2.74 -15.34
CA ALA A 14 -2.97 -3.62 -16.31
C ALA A 14 -2.17 -2.77 -17.33
N PRO A 15 -1.14 -3.32 -17.99
CA PRO A 15 -0.39 -4.49 -17.56
C PRO A 15 0.29 -4.23 -16.19
N LEU A 16 0.45 -5.27 -15.37
CA LEU A 16 1.14 -5.17 -14.08
C LEU A 16 2.57 -5.70 -14.17
N PRO A 17 3.53 -5.08 -13.46
CA PRO A 17 4.85 -5.65 -13.28
C PRO A 17 4.79 -6.90 -12.39
N THR A 18 5.80 -7.76 -12.53
CA THR A 18 6.12 -8.82 -11.56
C THR A 18 7.35 -8.42 -10.77
N THR A 19 7.37 -8.71 -9.47
CA THR A 19 8.54 -8.47 -8.61
C THR A 19 9.76 -9.21 -9.19
N VAL A 20 10.90 -8.53 -9.20
CA VAL A 20 12.20 -9.04 -9.66
C VAL A 20 13.23 -8.89 -8.55
N GLY A 21 14.35 -9.61 -8.63
CA GLY A 21 15.42 -9.47 -7.66
C GLY A 21 16.05 -8.07 -7.67
N TRP A 22 16.56 -7.60 -6.54
CA TRP A 22 17.22 -6.29 -6.43
C TRP A 22 18.41 -6.16 -7.40
N ASP A 23 19.22 -7.21 -7.51
CA ASP A 23 20.36 -7.28 -8.44
C ASP A 23 19.96 -7.39 -9.92
N GLU A 24 18.70 -7.75 -10.20
CA GLU A 24 18.19 -7.88 -11.57
C GLU A 24 17.61 -6.55 -12.10
N LEU A 25 17.31 -5.60 -11.21
CA LEU A 25 16.54 -4.39 -11.54
C LEU A 25 17.24 -3.53 -12.61
N GLY A 26 18.57 -3.37 -12.50
CA GLY A 26 19.37 -2.58 -13.43
C GLY A 26 18.80 -1.17 -13.64
N ASP A 27 18.59 -0.79 -14.90
CA ASP A 27 17.94 0.46 -15.32
C ASP A 27 16.41 0.34 -15.51
N GLY A 28 15.83 -0.81 -15.16
CA GLY A 28 14.41 -1.10 -15.32
C GLY A 28 13.97 -1.51 -16.73
N SER A 29 14.88 -1.62 -17.71
CA SER A 29 14.56 -2.01 -19.09
C SER A 29 13.88 -3.38 -19.21
N LEU A 30 14.08 -4.28 -18.25
CA LEU A 30 13.38 -5.57 -18.15
C LEU A 30 11.85 -5.42 -18.14
N PHE A 31 11.32 -4.31 -17.61
CA PHE A 31 9.89 -4.07 -17.52
C PHE A 31 9.25 -3.82 -18.90
N HIS A 32 10.02 -3.50 -19.94
CA HIS A 32 9.50 -3.40 -21.30
C HIS A 32 8.93 -4.74 -21.79
N ALA A 33 9.61 -5.85 -21.47
CA ALA A 33 9.14 -7.19 -21.83
C ALA A 33 7.88 -7.55 -21.04
N GLN A 34 7.84 -7.25 -19.73
CA GLN A 34 6.66 -7.47 -18.89
C GLN A 34 5.45 -6.66 -19.37
N LYS A 35 5.66 -5.37 -19.72
CA LYS A 35 4.61 -4.52 -20.30
C LYS A 35 4.04 -5.12 -21.59
N LYS A 36 4.91 -5.62 -22.48
CA LYS A 36 4.50 -6.22 -23.75
C LYS A 36 3.73 -7.53 -23.56
N ALA A 37 4.09 -8.33 -22.57
CA ALA A 37 3.44 -9.61 -22.27
C ALA A 37 2.19 -9.48 -21.37
N GLY A 38 2.02 -8.33 -20.73
CA GLY A 38 0.91 -8.09 -19.81
C GLY A 38 -0.43 -7.92 -20.51
N LYS A 39 -1.49 -7.92 -19.71
CA LYS A 39 -2.87 -7.85 -20.20
C LYS A 39 -3.19 -6.47 -20.78
N ASP A 40 -4.06 -6.45 -21.78
CA ASP A 40 -4.66 -5.22 -22.28
C ASP A 40 -5.65 -4.66 -21.24
N PRO A 41 -5.49 -3.39 -20.82
CA PRO A 41 -6.47 -2.69 -19.99
C PRO A 41 -7.92 -2.83 -20.48
N GLU A 42 -8.17 -2.65 -21.77
CA GLU A 42 -9.52 -2.64 -22.32
C GLU A 42 -10.21 -4.00 -22.11
N ASP A 43 -9.45 -5.09 -22.20
CA ASP A 43 -9.97 -6.44 -21.97
C ASP A 43 -10.25 -6.71 -20.50
N VAL A 44 -9.37 -6.26 -19.60
CA VAL A 44 -9.56 -6.40 -18.15
C VAL A 44 -10.81 -5.64 -17.70
N TRP A 45 -11.06 -4.45 -18.27
CA TRP A 45 -12.20 -3.61 -17.90
C TRP A 45 -13.56 -4.13 -18.40
N LYS A 46 -13.59 -5.06 -19.36
CA LYS A 46 -14.83 -5.70 -19.83
C LYS A 46 -15.43 -6.69 -18.83
N ASP A 47 -14.63 -7.27 -17.92
CA ASP A 47 -15.09 -8.21 -16.89
C ASP A 47 -14.78 -7.68 -15.47
N PRO A 48 -15.81 -7.31 -14.68
CA PRO A 48 -15.62 -6.84 -13.30
C PRO A 48 -14.82 -7.80 -12.41
N ARG A 49 -14.88 -9.12 -12.64
CA ARG A 49 -14.07 -10.09 -11.88
C ARG A 49 -12.59 -10.00 -12.23
N GLN A 50 -12.27 -9.78 -13.51
CA GLN A 50 -10.89 -9.58 -13.94
C GLN A 50 -10.36 -8.25 -13.41
N LEU A 51 -11.15 -7.18 -13.51
CA LEU A 51 -10.82 -5.87 -12.96
C LEU A 51 -10.50 -5.95 -11.46
N ARG A 52 -11.36 -6.59 -10.66
CA ARG A 52 -11.11 -6.81 -9.23
C ARG A 52 -9.86 -7.66 -8.95
N THR A 53 -9.60 -8.64 -9.80
CA THR A 53 -8.41 -9.50 -9.67
C THR A 53 -7.13 -8.71 -9.92
N GLU A 54 -7.09 -7.90 -10.97
CA GLU A 54 -5.91 -7.09 -11.30
C GLU A 54 -5.74 -5.93 -10.32
N TYR A 55 -6.82 -5.29 -9.86
CA TYR A 55 -6.75 -4.34 -8.75
C TYR A 55 -6.10 -4.96 -7.51
N ARG A 56 -6.57 -6.16 -7.09
CA ARG A 56 -5.99 -6.88 -5.95
C ARG A 56 -4.50 -7.16 -6.14
N ARG A 57 -4.09 -7.60 -7.34
CA ARG A 57 -2.67 -7.88 -7.67
C ARG A 57 -1.82 -6.61 -7.65
N SER A 58 -2.37 -5.48 -8.10
CA SER A 58 -1.67 -4.20 -8.07
C SER A 58 -1.39 -3.72 -6.64
N VAL A 59 -2.35 -3.89 -5.73
CA VAL A 59 -2.20 -3.58 -4.30
C VAL A 59 -1.20 -4.55 -3.65
N GLU A 60 -1.28 -5.84 -3.99
CA GLU A 60 -0.32 -6.86 -3.54
C GLU A 60 1.11 -6.50 -3.94
N TYR A 61 1.34 -6.06 -5.20
CA TYR A 61 2.65 -5.60 -5.66
C TYR A 61 3.16 -4.40 -4.84
N SER A 62 2.30 -3.40 -4.61
CA SER A 62 2.67 -2.20 -3.83
C SER A 62 3.05 -2.56 -2.38
N ILE A 63 2.24 -3.38 -1.71
CA ILE A 63 2.51 -3.83 -0.33
C ILE A 63 3.80 -4.65 -0.30
N ARG A 64 3.97 -5.58 -1.24
CA ARG A 64 5.19 -6.40 -1.33
C ARG A 64 6.43 -5.56 -1.55
N SER A 65 6.38 -4.55 -2.41
CA SER A 65 7.52 -3.65 -2.66
C SER A 65 7.97 -2.93 -1.38
N LEU A 66 7.01 -2.51 -0.54
CA LEU A 66 7.32 -1.88 0.75
C LEU A 66 7.85 -2.88 1.77
N THR A 67 7.27 -4.08 1.87
CA THR A 67 7.74 -5.10 2.82
C THR A 67 9.09 -5.65 2.44
N ASP A 68 9.35 -5.89 1.15
CA ASP A 68 10.64 -6.37 0.66
C ASP A 68 11.70 -5.27 0.87
N TYR A 69 11.36 -3.99 0.69
CA TYR A 69 12.26 -2.87 1.01
C TYR A 69 12.62 -2.84 2.50
N VAL A 70 11.64 -2.93 3.40
CA VAL A 70 11.89 -2.93 4.85
C VAL A 70 12.69 -4.16 5.27
N ALA A 71 12.44 -5.32 4.66
CA ALA A 71 13.18 -6.54 4.94
C ALA A 71 14.65 -6.46 4.49
N GLU A 72 14.93 -5.79 3.37
CA GLU A 72 16.28 -5.66 2.80
C GLU A 72 17.08 -4.53 3.45
N TYR A 73 16.45 -3.36 3.63
CA TYR A 73 17.13 -2.10 3.98
C TYR A 73 16.70 -1.52 5.32
N GLY A 74 15.67 -2.08 5.97
CA GLY A 74 15.23 -1.62 7.28
C GLY A 74 16.25 -1.94 8.36
N ASP A 75 16.38 -1.03 9.31
CA ASP A 75 17.24 -1.15 10.49
C ASP A 75 16.43 -0.89 11.78
N GLU A 76 17.12 -0.85 12.92
CA GLU A 76 16.52 -0.63 14.23
C GLU A 76 15.83 0.74 14.39
N ASP A 77 16.25 1.72 13.58
CA ASP A 77 15.73 3.10 13.59
C ASP A 77 14.66 3.34 12.51
N THR A 78 14.39 2.36 11.65
CA THR A 78 13.46 2.49 10.55
C THR A 78 12.02 2.55 11.04
N VAL A 79 11.33 3.65 10.70
CA VAL A 79 9.89 3.83 10.87
C VAL A 79 9.24 4.09 9.52
N LEU A 80 8.27 3.26 9.15
CA LEU A 80 7.50 3.39 7.93
C LEU A 80 6.01 3.54 8.24
N VAL A 81 5.38 4.57 7.66
CA VAL A 81 3.92 4.76 7.69
C VAL A 81 3.34 4.35 6.34
N PHE A 82 2.59 3.26 6.34
CA PHE A 82 1.82 2.78 5.19
C PHE A 82 0.51 3.54 5.20
N LEU A 83 0.22 4.33 4.17
CA LEU A 83 -1.00 5.13 4.11
C LEU A 83 -1.64 4.99 2.73
N GLY A 84 -2.87 4.46 2.69
CA GLY A 84 -3.69 4.55 1.49
C GLY A 84 -4.13 6.00 1.25
N ASP A 85 -4.20 6.41 -0.01
CA ASP A 85 -4.60 7.76 -0.41
C ASP A 85 -6.12 7.89 -0.58
N HIS A 86 -6.74 6.95 -1.32
CA HIS A 86 -8.19 6.89 -1.51
C HIS A 86 -8.69 5.49 -1.92
N GLN A 87 -10.01 5.28 -1.85
CA GLN A 87 -10.68 4.06 -2.34
C GLN A 87 -10.66 3.96 -3.89
N PRO A 88 -10.65 2.76 -4.49
CA PRO A 88 -10.70 2.62 -5.94
C PRO A 88 -12.10 2.97 -6.48
N VAL A 89 -12.22 3.04 -7.81
CA VAL A 89 -13.48 3.40 -8.48
C VAL A 89 -14.61 2.38 -8.21
N PRO A 90 -15.89 2.78 -8.34
CA PRO A 90 -17.03 1.89 -8.08
C PRO A 90 -17.03 0.57 -8.85
N ALA A 91 -16.41 0.51 -10.04
CA ALA A 91 -16.28 -0.74 -10.79
C ALA A 91 -15.51 -1.84 -10.01
N VAL A 92 -14.64 -1.44 -9.07
CA VAL A 92 -13.91 -2.35 -8.19
C VAL A 92 -14.74 -2.69 -6.94
N VAL A 93 -15.15 -1.67 -6.17
CA VAL A 93 -15.80 -1.84 -4.85
C VAL A 93 -17.29 -2.18 -4.92
N GLY A 94 -17.92 -2.03 -6.08
CA GLY A 94 -19.36 -2.20 -6.25
C GLY A 94 -20.14 -1.22 -5.36
N ASN A 95 -21.20 -1.73 -4.71
CA ASN A 95 -22.04 -0.94 -3.81
C ASN A 95 -21.46 -0.78 -2.39
N HIS A 96 -20.27 -1.33 -2.11
CA HIS A 96 -19.59 -1.18 -0.84
C HIS A 96 -18.78 0.12 -0.84
N VAL A 97 -19.49 1.25 -0.85
CA VAL A 97 -18.91 2.58 -0.81
C VAL A 97 -18.50 2.92 0.61
N SER A 98 -17.20 2.81 0.89
CA SER A 98 -16.55 3.48 2.01
C SER A 98 -15.44 4.40 1.49
N ARG A 99 -15.06 5.38 2.31
CA ARG A 99 -13.88 6.24 2.10
C ARG A 99 -12.70 5.83 2.98
N ASP A 100 -12.84 4.69 3.66
CA ASP A 100 -11.82 4.16 4.54
C ASP A 100 -10.63 3.67 3.71
N VAL A 101 -9.43 4.01 4.17
CA VAL A 101 -8.17 3.53 3.62
C VAL A 101 -7.33 2.97 4.76
N PRO A 102 -6.55 1.91 4.51
CA PRO A 102 -5.71 1.33 5.55
C PRO A 102 -4.58 2.29 5.91
N ILE A 103 -4.22 2.28 7.19
CA ILE A 103 -3.01 2.90 7.69
C ILE A 103 -2.29 1.93 8.63
N SER A 104 -0.97 1.87 8.55
CA SER A 104 -0.13 1.07 9.46
C SER A 104 1.15 1.82 9.79
N VAL A 105 1.60 1.72 11.04
CA VAL A 105 2.95 2.12 11.46
C VAL A 105 3.75 0.84 11.60
N VAL A 106 4.89 0.79 10.93
CA VAL A 106 5.85 -0.31 10.99
C VAL A 106 7.15 0.25 11.54
N ALA A 107 7.60 -0.30 12.67
CA ALA A 107 8.85 0.10 13.32
C ALA A 107 9.45 -1.10 14.04
N HIS A 108 10.79 -1.15 14.10
CA HIS A 108 11.50 -2.14 14.92
C HIS A 108 11.61 -1.67 16.38
N ASP A 109 11.81 -0.37 16.62
CA ASP A 109 11.91 0.19 17.98
C ASP A 109 10.58 0.05 18.75
N PRO A 110 10.54 -0.73 19.84
CA PRO A 110 9.34 -0.88 20.66
C PRO A 110 8.85 0.45 21.24
N LYS A 111 9.73 1.45 21.45
CA LYS A 111 9.32 2.77 21.96
C LYS A 111 8.42 3.51 20.98
N VAL A 112 8.58 3.29 19.67
CA VAL A 112 7.69 3.84 18.65
C VAL A 112 6.31 3.19 18.78
N MET A 113 6.28 1.86 18.96
CA MET A 113 5.04 1.10 19.11
C MET A 113 4.32 1.42 20.42
N ASP A 114 5.05 1.61 21.52
CA ASP A 114 4.51 2.01 22.82
C ASP A 114 3.77 3.36 22.75
N ARG A 115 4.30 4.31 21.98
CA ARG A 115 3.69 5.64 21.79
C ARG A 115 2.35 5.59 21.04
N VAL A 116 2.11 4.58 20.23
CA VAL A 116 0.84 4.38 19.49
C VAL A 116 -0.06 3.33 20.12
N SER A 117 0.36 2.65 21.20
CA SER A 117 -0.40 1.57 21.85
C SER A 117 -1.82 1.97 22.28
N GLY A 118 -2.01 3.24 22.69
CA GLY A 118 -3.31 3.79 23.08
C GLY A 118 -4.27 4.10 21.91
N TRP A 119 -3.88 3.86 20.66
CA TRP A 119 -4.67 4.18 19.48
C TRP A 119 -5.75 3.14 19.17
N GLY A 120 -5.67 1.96 19.81
CA GLY A 120 -6.62 0.86 19.58
C GLY A 120 -6.47 0.21 18.20
N TRP A 121 -5.32 0.36 17.56
CA TRP A 121 -5.00 -0.34 16.31
C TRP A 121 -4.64 -1.80 16.58
N GLU A 122 -4.91 -2.65 15.59
CA GLU A 122 -4.62 -4.08 15.64
C GLU A 122 -3.23 -4.34 15.01
N GLU A 123 -2.58 -5.43 15.41
CA GLU A 123 -1.29 -5.84 14.85
C GLU A 123 -1.43 -6.31 13.39
N GLY A 124 -0.46 -5.92 12.55
CA GLY A 124 -0.36 -6.33 11.15
C GLY A 124 -0.83 -5.28 10.14
N LEU A 125 -0.62 -5.57 8.85
CA LEU A 125 -0.88 -4.64 7.74
C LEU A 125 -2.34 -4.63 7.26
N LYS A 126 -3.16 -5.55 7.78
CA LYS A 126 -4.57 -5.68 7.43
C LYS A 126 -5.42 -5.28 8.63
N PRO A 127 -6.02 -4.08 8.62
CA PRO A 127 -6.94 -3.67 9.69
C PRO A 127 -8.05 -4.70 9.89
N GLY A 128 -8.29 -5.11 11.13
CA GLY A 128 -9.40 -5.99 11.46
C GLY A 128 -10.75 -5.29 11.38
N LYS A 129 -11.82 -6.09 11.50
CA LYS A 129 -13.20 -5.61 11.39
C LYS A 129 -13.60 -4.63 12.51
N LYS A 130 -12.84 -4.58 13.60
CA LYS A 130 -13.10 -3.73 14.77
C LYS A 130 -12.09 -2.58 14.88
N ALA A 131 -11.17 -2.46 13.93
CA ALA A 131 -10.21 -1.35 13.91
C ALA A 131 -10.97 -0.01 13.88
N PRO A 132 -10.51 1.00 14.65
CA PRO A 132 -11.17 2.28 14.68
C PRO A 132 -11.03 2.99 13.33
N VAL A 133 -12.09 3.68 12.91
CA VAL A 133 -12.09 4.54 11.72
C VAL A 133 -12.00 5.99 12.15
N TRP A 134 -11.01 6.70 11.63
CA TRP A 134 -10.77 8.11 11.91
C TRP A 134 -10.79 8.93 10.64
N ARG A 135 -11.13 10.21 10.78
CA ARG A 135 -10.84 11.19 9.75
C ARG A 135 -9.32 11.39 9.64
N MET A 136 -8.85 11.71 8.44
CA MET A 136 -7.41 11.92 8.19
C MET A 136 -6.81 13.09 8.98
N ASP A 137 -7.59 14.14 9.27
CA ASP A 137 -7.16 15.22 10.16
C ASP A 137 -6.95 14.74 11.59
N SER A 138 -7.80 13.84 12.10
CA SER A 138 -7.62 13.21 13.41
C SER A 138 -6.37 12.34 13.46
N PHE A 139 -6.03 11.61 12.39
CA PHE A 139 -4.75 10.90 12.32
C PHE A 139 -3.57 11.87 12.33
N ARG A 140 -3.58 12.90 11.47
CA ARG A 140 -2.54 13.93 11.41
C ARG A 140 -2.28 14.53 12.80
N ASP A 141 -3.33 14.97 13.48
CA ASP A 141 -3.20 15.65 14.77
C ASP A 141 -2.65 14.71 15.85
N ARG A 142 -3.10 13.45 15.88
CA ARG A 142 -2.53 12.42 16.78
C ARG A 142 -1.07 12.15 16.48
N PHE A 143 -0.73 11.92 15.22
CA PHE A 143 0.63 11.62 14.79
C PHE A 143 1.60 12.75 15.16
N LEU A 144 1.23 14.01 14.85
CA LEU A 144 2.04 15.18 15.19
C LEU A 144 2.11 15.43 16.70
N THR A 145 1.05 15.15 17.46
CA THR A 145 1.11 15.24 18.93
C THR A 145 2.03 14.17 19.52
N THR A 146 2.06 12.97 18.93
CA THR A 146 2.84 11.84 19.44
C THR A 146 4.33 11.90 19.07
N PHE A 147 4.65 12.41 17.88
CA PHE A 147 6.00 12.37 17.30
C PHE A 147 6.55 13.75 16.89
N GLY A 148 5.75 14.81 16.98
CA GLY A 148 6.19 16.17 16.72
C GLY A 148 7.10 16.73 17.82
N PRO A 149 7.79 17.85 17.54
CA PRO A 149 8.65 18.54 18.49
C PRO A 149 7.90 19.19 19.65
#